data_AF-A0A2Z5R0B2-F1
#
_entry.id   AF-A0A2Z5R0B2-F1
#
_cell.length_a   1.000
_cell.length_b   1.000
_cell.length_c   1.000
_cell.angle_alpha   90.00
_cell.angle_beta   90.00
_cell.angle_gamma   90.00
#
_symmetry.space_group_name_H-M   'P 1'
#
loop_
_entity.id
_entity.type
_entity.pdbx_description
1 polymer ?
#
loop_
_entity_poly.entity_id
_entity_poly.type
_entity_poly.pdbx_seq_one_letter_code
_entity_poly.pdbx_strand_id
1 'polypeptide(L)' 'MKWYRTGEYLTDGRMLVWEYPRETPDGEQIDILEFMIIEQGLIAQHRIYWGWKGCQHISGALASSVARVRP' A
#
# COMPACT_ATOMS: atom_id res chain seq x y z
N MET A 1 8.09 9.33 -9.94
CA MET A 1 8.09 9.25 -8.46
C MET A 1 8.54 7.84 -8.08
N LYS A 2 9.64 7.71 -7.34
CA LYS A 2 10.19 6.40 -6.94
C LYS A 2 9.82 6.19 -5.48
N TRP A 3 9.04 5.16 -5.19
CA TRP A 3 8.72 4.77 -3.81
C TRP A 3 9.94 4.06 -3.21
N TYR A 4 10.40 4.54 -2.06
CA TYR A 4 11.48 3.90 -1.31
C TYR A 4 10.94 2.69 -0.55
N ARG A 5 11.65 1.58 -0.64
CA ARG A 5 11.45 0.37 0.17
C ARG A 5 12.83 -0.19 0.53
N THR A 6 12.93 -0.82 1.70
CA THR A 6 14.20 -1.38 2.21
C THR A 6 14.67 -2.60 1.42
N GLY A 7 13.76 -3.24 0.67
CA GLY A 7 14.01 -4.50 -0.03
C GLY A 7 13.73 -5.74 0.82
N GLU A 8 13.46 -5.54 2.12
CA GLU A 8 13.02 -6.60 3.02
C GLU A 8 11.54 -6.91 2.85
N TYR A 9 11.15 -8.13 3.21
CA TYR A 9 9.76 -8.57 3.15
C TYR A 9 9.50 -9.61 4.22
N LEU A 10 8.25 -9.64 4.70
CA LEU A 10 7.77 -10.69 5.59
C LEU A 10 6.95 -11.68 4.77
N THR A 11 7.15 -12.97 5.04
CA THR A 11 6.33 -14.01 4.43
C THR A 11 6.23 -15.25 5.31
N ASP A 12 5.10 -15.93 5.23
CA ASP A 12 4.87 -17.28 5.77
C ASP A 12 4.78 -18.36 4.66
N GLY A 13 5.16 -18.01 3.43
CA GLY A 13 5.08 -18.88 2.25
C GLY A 13 3.77 -18.75 1.45
N ARG A 14 2.69 -18.25 2.05
CA ARG A 14 1.43 -17.92 1.33
C ARG A 14 1.21 -16.41 1.24
N MET A 15 1.51 -15.72 2.31
CA MET A 15 1.31 -14.30 2.48
C MET A 15 2.63 -13.57 2.27
N LEU A 16 2.64 -12.53 1.45
CA LEU A 16 3.79 -11.65 1.24
C LEU A 16 3.43 -10.25 1.72
N VAL A 17 4.30 -9.66 2.52
CA VAL A 17 4.14 -8.30 3.04
C VAL A 17 5.35 -7.46 2.66
N TRP A 18 5.08 -6.30 2.07
CA TRP A 18 6.09 -5.27 1.79
C TRP A 18 5.77 -3.98 2.53
N GLU A 19 6.79 -3.40 3.14
CA GLU A 19 6.72 -2.10 3.77
C GLU A 19 7.44 -1.05 2.92
N TYR A 20 6.80 0.11 2.83
CA TYR A 20 7.38 1.34 2.29
C TYR A 20 7.40 2.33 3.46
N PRO A 21 8.52 2.46 4.18
CA PRO A 21 8.57 3.25 5.40
C PRO A 21 8.37 4.74 5.09
N ARG A 22 7.91 5.50 6.08
CA ARG A 22 7.76 6.96 5.97
C ARG A 22 9.11 7.65 5.83
N GLU A 23 10.05 7.25 6.66
CA GLU A 23 11.41 7.78 6.65
C GLU A 23 12.21 7.08 5.55
N THR A 24 12.80 7.90 4.68
CA THR A 24 13.67 7.45 3.59
C THR A 24 15.00 8.20 3.67
N PRO A 25 16.06 7.71 3.00
CA PRO A 25 17.33 8.41 2.94
C PRO A 25 17.23 9.85 2.39
N ASP A 26 16.22 10.13 1.56
CA ASP A 26 16.04 11.40 0.87
C ASP A 26 14.95 12.29 1.52
N GLY A 27 14.45 11.91 2.70
CA GLY A 27 13.39 12.62 3.42
C GLY A 27 12.15 11.76 3.67
N GLU A 28 10.98 12.40 3.81
CA GLU A 28 9.72 11.69 4.07
C GLU A 28 8.97 11.31 2.79
N GLN A 29 8.34 10.14 2.82
CA GLN A 29 7.32 9.72 1.87
C GLN A 29 6.02 9.30 2.57
N ILE A 30 5.00 8.95 1.79
CA ILE A 30 3.81 8.29 2.34
C ILE A 30 4.20 6.88 2.75
N ASP A 31 3.88 6.49 3.98
CA ASP A 31 4.01 5.10 4.40
C ASP A 31 2.85 4.27 3.86
N ILE A 32 3.19 3.13 3.25
CA ILE A 32 2.22 2.12 2.81
C ILE A 32 2.73 0.72 3.16
N LEU A 33 1.78 -0.18 3.32
CA LEU A 33 2.05 -1.61 3.51
C LEU A 33 1.24 -2.40 2.49
N GLU A 34 1.93 -3.17 1.66
CA GLU A 34 1.31 -4.05 0.69
C GLU A 34 1.19 -5.46 1.26
N PHE A 35 0.04 -6.06 1.01
CA PHE A 35 -0.29 -7.39 1.47
C PHE A 35 -0.79 -8.21 0.29
N MET A 36 -0.06 -9.27 -0.03
CA MET A 36 -0.38 -10.14 -1.15
C MET A 36 -0.58 -11.58 -0.66
N ILE A 37 -1.67 -12.21 -1.11
CA ILE A 37 -1.83 -13.65 -1.00
C ILE A 37 -1.33 -14.25 -2.30
N ILE A 38 -0.36 -15.16 -2.20
CA ILE A 38 0.23 -15.88 -3.32
C ILE A 38 -0.33 -17.30 -3.33
N GLU A 39 -0.94 -17.69 -4.45
CA GLU A 39 -1.45 -19.04 -4.69
C GLU A 39 -0.95 -19.49 -6.05
N GLN A 40 -0.32 -20.68 -6.11
CA GLN A 40 0.21 -21.26 -7.36
C GLN A 40 1.18 -20.32 -8.11
N GLY A 41 1.93 -19.51 -7.35
CA GLY A 41 2.87 -18.53 -7.91
C GLY A 41 2.23 -17.25 -8.45
N LEU A 42 0.92 -17.06 -8.27
CA LEU A 42 0.16 -15.88 -8.71
C LEU A 42 -0.36 -15.07 -7.52
N ILE A 43 -0.55 -13.77 -7.71
CA ILE A 43 -1.21 -12.91 -6.71
C ILE A 43 -2.72 -13.16 -6.77
N ALA A 44 -3.26 -13.87 -5.78
CA ALA A 44 -4.68 -14.15 -5.65
C ALA A 44 -5.44 -13.00 -4.98
N GLN A 45 -4.79 -12.28 -4.05
CA GLN A 45 -5.36 -11.11 -3.39
C GLN A 45 -4.28 -10.05 -3.20
N HIS A 46 -4.61 -8.79 -3.43
CA HIS A 46 -3.71 -7.66 -3.18
C HIS A 46 -4.45 -6.57 -2.39
N ARG A 47 -3.87 -6.18 -1.27
CA ARG A 47 -4.38 -5.12 -0.40
C ARG A 47 -3.26 -4.13 -0.13
N ILE A 48 -3.60 -2.84 -0.12
CA ILE A 48 -2.69 -1.75 0.21
C ILE A 48 -3.26 -1.02 1.41
N TYR A 49 -2.49 -1.00 2.49
CA TYR A 49 -2.80 -0.24 3.69
C TYR A 49 -2.01 1.05 3.66
N TRP A 50 -2.72 2.16 3.82
CA TRP A 50 -2.14 3.48 3.80
C TRP A 50 -1.97 3.99 5.22
N GLY A 51 -0.81 4.57 5.50
CA GLY A 51 -0.62 5.39 6.68
C GLY A 51 -1.55 6.61 6.68
N TRP A 52 -1.69 7.25 7.83
CA TRP A 52 -2.62 8.38 8.01
C TRP A 52 -2.34 9.56 7.08
N LYS A 53 -1.07 9.90 6.79
CA LYS A 53 -0.71 10.94 5.81
C LYS A 53 -1.20 10.55 4.42
N GLY A 54 -1.01 9.29 4.03
CA GLY A 54 -1.53 8.74 2.79
C GLY A 54 -3.04 8.83 2.66
N CYS A 55 -3.76 8.44 3.72
CA CYS A 55 -5.22 8.58 3.80
C CYS A 55 -5.67 10.03 3.61
N GLN A 56 -5.00 11.00 4.22
CA GLN A 56 -5.30 12.43 4.01
C GLN A 56 -5.13 12.84 2.55
N HIS A 57 -4.06 12.39 1.89
CA HIS A 57 -3.82 12.68 0.47
C HIS A 57 -4.90 12.12 -0.46
N ILE A 58 -5.41 10.91 -0.20
CA ILE A 58 -6.42 10.27 -1.06
C ILE A 58 -7.87 10.56 -0.66
N SER A 59 -8.10 11.13 0.53
CA SER A 59 -9.43 11.34 1.12
C SER A 59 -10.40 12.09 0.20
N GLY A 60 -9.95 13.18 -0.45
CA GLY A 60 -10.79 13.97 -1.36
C GLY A 60 -11.15 13.22 -2.65
N ALA A 61 -10.22 12.44 -3.19
CA ALA A 61 -10.46 11.59 -4.35
C ALA A 61 -11.45 10.46 -4.01
N LEU A 62 -11.29 9.82 -2.84
CA LEU A 62 -12.18 8.76 -2.36
C LEU A 62 -13.61 9.28 -2.10
N ALA A 63 -13.76 10.45 -1.47
CA ALA A 63 -15.07 11.05 -1.25
C ALA A 63 -15.79 11.30 -2.58
N SER A 64 -15.05 11.78 -3.58
CA SER A 64 -15.58 12.06 -4.93
C SER A 64 -15.94 10.80 -5.71
N SER A 65 -15.18 9.70 -5.54
CA SER A 65 -15.49 8.43 -6.20
C SER A 65 -16.72 7.75 -5.61
N VAL A 66 -16.90 7.78 -4.28
CA VAL A 66 -18.08 7.23 -3.61
C VAL A 66 -19.36 7.99 -4.02
N ALA A 67 -19.28 9.32 -4.16
CA ALA A 67 -20.40 10.12 -4.63
C ALA A 67 -20.84 9.75 -6.06
N ARG A 68 -19.91 9.31 -6.92
CA ARG A 68 -20.17 8.92 -8.31
C ARG A 68 -20.78 7.52 -8.46
N VAL A 69 -20.67 6.68 -7.43
CA VAL A 69 -21.14 5.28 -7.44
C VAL A 69 -22.51 5.11 -6.76
N ARG A 70 -23.06 6.15 -6.13
CA ARG A 70 -24.44 6.12 -5.62
C ARG A 70 -25.45 6.12 -6.80
N PRO A 71 -26.48 5.25 -6.78
CA PRO A 71 -27.54 5.24 -7.80
C PRO A 71 -28.38 6.51 -7.76
#